data_AF-A0A5J4UFA0-F1
#
_entry.id   AF-A0A5J4UFA0-F1
#
_cell.length_a   1.000
_cell.length_b   1.000
_cell.length_c   1.000
_cell.angle_alpha   90.00
_cell.angle_beta   90.00
_cell.angle_gamma   90.00
#
_symmetry.space_group_name_H-M   'P 1'
#
loop_
_entity.id
_entity.type
_entity.pdbx_description
1 polymer ?
#
loop_
_entity_poly.entity_id
_entity_poly.type
_entity_poly.pdbx_seq_one_letter_code
_entity_poly.pdbx_strand_id
1 'polypeptide(L)'
;MQLVDKCSLTNIKKKWLPLDNCTVTVEKKLMGITTESQDQNIVCLAPNCYSLYIVNEYNDDIVTLVIKMNGVSEKKANLTINDYIKCLNDRCNINVTTNNLQMKIGVISMISMEKSALTGILNKKIVLANGCCAPFMYGFNADHYLLE
;
A
#
# COMPACT_ATOMS: atom_id res chain seq x y z
N MET A 1 -20.94 -4.98 14.85
CA MET A 1 -20.23 -6.26 14.67
C MET A 1 -21.10 -7.15 13.79
N GLN A 2 -20.94 -7.08 12.48
CA GLN A 2 -21.62 -7.95 11.51
C GLN A 2 -20.56 -8.42 10.51
N LEU A 3 -20.63 -9.72 10.23
CA LEU A 3 -19.67 -10.50 9.47
C LEU A 3 -19.55 -9.96 8.04
N VAL A 4 -18.33 -9.62 7.62
CA VAL A 4 -18.02 -9.31 6.22
C VAL A 4 -17.52 -10.59 5.55
N ASP A 5 -18.38 -11.14 4.69
CA ASP A 5 -18.12 -11.95 3.50
C ASP A 5 -16.89 -12.87 3.47
N LYS A 6 -17.07 -14.09 3.99
CA LYS A 6 -16.23 -15.27 3.66
C LYS A 6 -16.65 -16.00 2.37
N CYS A 7 -17.62 -15.48 1.61
CA CYS A 7 -18.21 -16.18 0.46
C CYS A 7 -18.07 -15.35 -0.82
N SER A 8 -17.09 -15.66 -1.69
CA SER A 8 -17.18 -15.47 -3.17
C SER A 8 -15.90 -15.84 -3.96
N LEU A 9 -14.73 -15.93 -3.33
CA LEU A 9 -13.46 -16.05 -4.09
C LEU A 9 -13.13 -17.45 -4.63
N THR A 10 -13.74 -18.51 -4.10
CA THR A 10 -13.39 -19.89 -4.47
C THR A 10 -13.98 -20.36 -5.81
N ASN A 11 -15.13 -19.82 -6.24
CA ASN A 11 -15.77 -20.22 -7.51
C ASN A 11 -15.23 -19.50 -8.75
N ILE A 12 -14.59 -18.34 -8.59
CA ILE A 12 -14.03 -17.58 -9.71
C ILE A 12 -12.69 -18.19 -10.18
N LYS A 13 -11.92 -18.79 -9.26
CA LYS A 13 -10.58 -19.35 -9.54
C LYS A 13 -10.59 -20.49 -10.56
N LYS A 14 -11.63 -21.33 -10.60
CA LYS A 14 -11.67 -22.51 -11.49
C LYS A 14 -12.08 -22.21 -12.93
N LYS A 15 -12.79 -21.11 -13.20
CA LYS A 15 -13.36 -20.84 -14.53
C LYS A 15 -12.42 -20.05 -15.45
N TRP A 16 -11.40 -19.40 -14.90
CA TRP A 16 -10.57 -18.43 -15.63
C TRP A 16 -9.06 -18.68 -15.55
N LEU A 17 -8.60 -19.64 -14.75
CA LEU A 17 -7.19 -19.95 -14.63
C LEU A 17 -6.93 -21.35 -15.21
N PRO A 18 -6.02 -21.49 -16.20
CA PRO A 18 -5.56 -22.80 -16.65
C PRO A 18 -4.63 -23.33 -15.56
N LEU A 19 -5.19 -24.06 -14.59
CA LEU A 19 -4.42 -24.76 -13.58
C LEU A 19 -4.69 -26.26 -13.70
N ASP A 20 -4.38 -26.81 -14.87
CA ASP A 20 -4.23 -28.26 -15.04
C ASP A 20 -2.73 -28.55 -14.92
N ASN A 21 -2.38 -29.38 -13.93
CA ASN A 21 -1.06 -29.96 -13.64
C ASN A 21 0.04 -29.74 -14.71
N CYS A 22 0.81 -28.65 -14.59
CA CYS A 22 1.88 -28.35 -15.55
C CYS A 22 3.28 -28.49 -14.91
N THR A 23 3.92 -29.62 -15.19
CA THR A 23 5.39 -29.80 -15.22
C THR A 23 5.99 -29.29 -16.55
N VAL A 24 5.37 -28.27 -17.16
CA VAL A 24 5.77 -27.70 -18.45
C VAL A 24 6.04 -26.22 -18.25
N THR A 25 7.23 -25.78 -18.67
CA THR A 25 7.60 -24.36 -18.79
C THR A 25 6.59 -23.66 -19.70
N VAL A 26 5.59 -23.01 -19.08
CA VAL A 26 4.56 -22.25 -19.78
C VAL A 26 5.21 -21.01 -20.38
N GLU A 27 5.16 -20.89 -21.71
CA GLU A 27 5.53 -19.66 -22.41
C GLU A 27 4.65 -18.51 -21.92
N LYS A 28 5.28 -17.47 -21.36
CA LYS A 28 4.55 -16.30 -20.86
C LYS A 28 3.97 -15.52 -22.04
N LYS A 29 2.65 -15.51 -22.16
CA LYS A 29 1.93 -14.66 -23.13
C LYS A 29 2.16 -13.19 -22.80
N LEU A 30 2.45 -12.37 -23.82
CA LEU A 30 2.51 -10.91 -23.68
C LEU A 30 1.17 -10.38 -23.15
N MET A 31 1.19 -9.57 -22.09
CA MET A 31 0.00 -9.11 -21.34
C MET A 31 -0.83 -10.21 -20.66
N GLY A 32 -0.27 -11.42 -20.50
CA GLY A 32 -0.90 -12.48 -19.71
C GLY A 32 -0.85 -12.17 -18.21
N ILE A 33 -1.93 -12.45 -17.49
CA ILE A 33 -1.94 -12.41 -16.03
C ILE A 33 -1.22 -13.66 -15.52
N THR A 34 -0.15 -13.46 -14.75
CA THR A 34 0.62 -14.54 -14.12
C THR A 34 0.61 -14.33 -12.61
N THR A 35 0.40 -15.40 -11.84
CA THR A 35 0.52 -15.35 -10.38
C THR A 35 2.00 -15.24 -10.00
N GLU A 36 2.40 -14.13 -9.37
CA GLU A 36 3.79 -13.90 -8.95
C GLU A 36 4.07 -14.53 -7.57
N SER A 37 3.17 -14.35 -6.61
CA SER A 37 3.24 -14.93 -5.28
C SER A 37 1.85 -15.25 -4.74
N GLN A 38 1.80 -16.18 -3.77
CA GLN A 38 0.64 -16.42 -2.93
C GLN A 38 1.06 -16.22 -1.49
N ASP A 39 0.81 -15.03 -0.97
CA ASP A 39 1.15 -14.68 0.41
C ASP A 39 -0.05 -14.93 1.33
N GLN A 40 0.23 -15.39 2.55
CA GLN A 40 -0.81 -15.82 3.49
C GLN A 40 -1.60 -14.64 4.07
N ASN A 41 -0.93 -13.53 4.38
CA ASN A 41 -1.57 -12.36 4.98
C ASN A 41 -1.04 -11.05 4.39
N ILE A 42 -1.95 -10.11 4.14
CA ILE A 42 -1.64 -8.78 3.59
C ILE A 42 -2.38 -7.73 4.41
N VAL A 43 -1.67 -6.67 4.80
CA VAL A 43 -2.25 -5.48 5.42
C VAL A 43 -2.01 -4.27 4.52
N CYS A 44 -3.08 -3.56 4.16
CA CYS A 44 -3.03 -2.42 3.27
C CYS A 44 -3.52 -1.16 3.99
N LEU A 45 -2.70 -0.10 4.02
CA LEU A 45 -3.13 1.22 4.50
C LEU A 45 -3.76 2.01 3.36
N ALA A 46 -3.09 2.06 2.21
CA ALA A 46 -3.47 2.91 1.09
C ALA A 46 -3.19 2.21 -0.24
N PRO A 47 -3.73 2.73 -1.36
CA PRO A 47 -3.24 2.37 -2.68
C PRO A 47 -1.71 2.56 -2.73
N ASN A 48 -0.97 1.53 -3.10
CA ASN A 48 0.51 1.44 -3.12
C ASN A 48 1.23 1.44 -1.74
N CYS A 49 0.52 1.30 -0.62
CA CYS A 49 1.11 1.14 0.71
C CYS A 49 0.58 -0.13 1.39
N TYR A 50 1.34 -1.21 1.33
CA TYR A 50 0.96 -2.51 1.89
C TYR A 50 2.17 -3.31 2.40
N SER A 51 1.93 -4.17 3.38
CA SER A 51 2.89 -5.14 3.90
C SER A 51 2.37 -6.56 3.68
N LEU A 52 3.29 -7.46 3.31
CA LEU A 52 3.04 -8.89 3.22
C LEU A 52 3.87 -9.57 4.29
N TYR A 53 3.21 -10.42 5.08
CA TYR A 53 3.86 -11.11 6.19
C TYR A 53 3.39 -12.55 6.31
N ILE A 54 4.32 -13.37 6.76
CA ILE A 54 4.09 -14.77 7.08
C ILE A 54 4.15 -14.87 8.60
N VAL A 55 3.12 -15.45 9.19
CA VAL A 55 3.11 -15.76 10.62
C VAL A 55 3.57 -17.21 10.75
N ASN A 56 4.70 -17.42 11.43
CA ASN A 56 5.13 -18.77 11.74
C ASN A 56 4.19 -19.35 12.81
N GLU A 57 3.44 -20.40 12.47
CA GLU A 57 2.47 -21.07 13.35
C GLU A 57 3.07 -21.55 14.68
N TYR A 58 4.39 -21.70 14.75
CA TYR A 58 5.10 -22.24 15.91
C TYR A 58 5.65 -21.18 16.88
N ASN A 59 5.80 -19.91 16.46
CA ASN A 59 6.52 -18.93 17.28
C ASN A 59 5.86 -17.56 17.38
N ASP A 60 4.68 -17.34 16.77
CA ASP A 60 4.00 -16.03 16.64
C ASP A 60 4.90 -14.89 16.08
N ASP A 61 6.13 -15.23 15.66
CA ASP A 61 7.09 -14.31 15.09
C ASP A 61 6.63 -13.93 13.69
N ILE A 62 6.42 -12.62 13.51
CA ILE A 62 6.02 -12.05 12.24
C ILE A 62 7.26 -11.88 11.37
N VAL A 63 7.46 -12.80 10.42
CA VAL A 63 8.49 -12.65 9.40
C VAL A 63 7.92 -11.76 8.29
N THR A 64 8.40 -10.52 8.24
CA THR A 64 8.01 -9.59 7.18
C THR A 64 8.79 -9.91 5.91
N LEU A 65 8.09 -10.21 4.81
CA LEU A 65 8.75 -10.56 3.55
C LEU A 65 8.97 -9.32 2.67
N VAL A 66 7.98 -8.43 2.59
CA VAL A 66 8.02 -7.24 1.71
C VAL A 66 7.19 -6.11 2.32
N ILE A 67 7.75 -4.89 2.32
CA ILE A 67 7.04 -3.66 2.72
C ILE A 67 7.05 -2.70 1.54
N LYS A 68 5.86 -2.44 0.98
CA LYS A 68 5.70 -1.44 -0.08
C LYS A 68 5.11 -0.15 0.49
N MET A 69 5.78 0.96 0.19
CA MET A 69 5.37 2.31 0.60
C MET A 69 5.43 3.25 -0.59
N ASN A 70 4.66 4.34 -0.51
CA ASN A 70 4.58 5.31 -1.58
C ASN A 70 5.67 6.38 -1.44
N GLY A 71 6.46 6.60 -2.50
CA GLY A 71 7.38 7.74 -2.59
C GLY A 71 8.65 7.66 -1.74
N VAL A 72 8.90 6.54 -1.06
CA VAL A 72 10.09 6.29 -0.22
C VAL A 72 10.70 4.92 -0.58
N SER A 73 12.03 4.82 -0.56
CA SER A 73 12.75 3.59 -0.88
C SER A 73 12.83 2.62 0.31
N GLU A 74 12.52 1.34 0.11
CA GLU A 74 12.50 0.28 1.13
C GLU A 74 13.78 0.24 1.97
N LYS A 75 14.94 0.33 1.31
CA LYS A 75 16.25 0.26 1.96
C LYS A 75 16.57 1.40 2.93
N LYS A 76 15.88 2.55 2.83
CA LYS A 76 16.18 3.74 3.65
C LYS A 76 15.23 3.92 4.83
N ALA A 77 14.07 3.26 4.81
CA ALA A 77 13.01 3.57 5.75
C ALA A 77 13.07 2.77 7.06
N ASN A 78 13.78 1.63 7.09
CA ASN A 78 13.87 0.72 8.25
C ASN A 78 12.52 0.51 8.97
N LEU A 79 11.43 0.50 8.19
CA LEU A 79 10.08 0.38 8.74
C LEU A 79 9.79 -1.07 9.09
N THR A 80 9.03 -1.26 10.15
CA THR A 80 8.56 -2.56 10.62
C THR A 80 7.04 -2.62 10.57
N ILE A 81 6.47 -3.81 10.73
CA ILE A 81 5.01 -3.97 10.84
C ILE A 81 4.45 -3.24 12.06
N ASN A 82 5.23 -3.14 13.14
CA ASN A 82 4.82 -2.40 14.33
C ASN A 82 4.57 -0.92 14.00
N ASP A 83 5.34 -0.34 13.08
CA ASP A 83 5.12 1.04 12.61
C ASP A 83 3.81 1.18 11.84
N TYR A 84 3.43 0.17 11.04
CA TYR A 84 2.13 0.11 10.38
C TYR A 84 0.98 -0.01 11.38
N ILE A 85 1.09 -0.90 12.36
CA ILE A 85 0.08 -1.09 13.42
C ILE A 85 -0.08 0.21 14.22
N LYS A 86 1.03 0.87 14.55
CA LYS A 86 1.03 2.17 15.24
C LYS A 86 0.36 3.25 14.40
N CYS A 87 0.66 3.33 13.10
CA CYS A 87 -0.02 4.26 12.18
C CYS A 87 -1.53 4.00 12.11
N LEU A 88 -1.97 2.74 12.14
CA LEU A 88 -3.39 2.38 12.12
C LEU A 88 -4.11 2.77 13.41
N ASN A 89 -3.52 2.46 14.56
CA ASN A 89 -4.16 2.69 15.86
C ASN A 89 -4.11 4.16 16.28
N ASP A 90 -2.95 4.80 16.15
CA ASP A 90 -2.71 6.14 16.68
C ASP A 90 -2.94 7.24 15.63
N ARG A 91 -3.25 6.86 14.38
CA ARG A 91 -3.35 7.77 13.22
C ARG A 91 -2.12 8.68 13.07
N CYS A 92 -0.93 8.18 13.42
CA CYS A 92 0.30 8.94 13.36
C CYS A 92 0.92 8.92 11.95
N ASN A 93 1.73 9.95 11.66
CA ASN A 93 2.50 10.03 10.41
C ASN A 93 3.95 9.67 10.70
N ILE A 94 4.51 8.77 9.88
CA ILE A 94 5.91 8.36 9.99
C ILE A 94 6.66 8.96 8.80
N ASN A 95 7.56 9.88 9.11
CA ASN A 95 8.38 10.56 8.14
C ASN A 95 9.75 9.87 8.03
N VAL A 96 10.26 9.80 6.80
CA VAL A 96 11.56 9.25 6.47
C VAL A 96 12.34 10.29 5.68
N THR A 97 13.59 10.52 6.09
CA THR A 97 14.50 11.41 5.38
C THR A 97 15.04 10.72 4.14
N THR A 98 14.77 11.30 2.97
CA THR A 98 15.23 10.79 1.68
C THR A 98 16.19 11.76 1.03
N ASN A 99 17.39 11.28 0.73
CA ASN A 99 18.40 12.05 0.01
C ASN A 99 18.26 11.76 -1.49
N ASN A 100 18.08 12.82 -2.28
CA ASN A 100 18.03 12.79 -3.74
C ASN A 100 19.20 13.59 -4.30
N LEU A 101 19.87 13.04 -5.30
CA LEU A 101 20.91 13.76 -6.05
C LEU A 101 20.23 14.55 -7.17
N GLN A 102 20.46 15.86 -7.20
CA GLN A 102 19.95 16.74 -8.23
C GLN A 102 21.10 17.52 -8.87
N MET A 103 21.10 17.59 -10.19
CA MET A 103 22.07 18.36 -10.95
C MET A 103 21.47 19.71 -11.35
N LYS A 104 22.15 20.79 -11.00
CA LYS A 104 21.76 22.15 -11.40
C LYS A 104 23.00 22.91 -11.86
N ILE A 105 22.96 23.40 -13.10
CA ILE A 105 24.03 24.21 -13.71
C ILE A 105 25.39 23.50 -13.59
N GLY A 106 25.46 22.23 -14.01
CA GLY A 106 26.72 21.47 -13.98
C GLY A 106 27.16 20.96 -12.60
N VAL A 107 26.54 21.40 -11.51
CA VAL A 107 26.88 20.96 -10.14
C VAL A 107 25.88 19.91 -9.66
N ILE A 108 26.39 18.77 -9.18
CA ILE A 108 25.59 17.75 -8.52
C ILE A 108 25.49 18.12 -7.04
N SER A 109 24.27 18.28 -6.56
CA SER A 109 23.96 18.58 -5.17
C SER A 109 23.13 17.45 -4.56
N MET A 110 23.36 17.15 -3.28
CA MET A 110 22.51 16.24 -2.52
C MET A 110 21.45 17.06 -1.79
N ILE A 111 20.19 16.79 -2.06
CA ILE A 111 19.06 17.41 -1.37
C ILE A 111 18.41 16.38 -0.46
N SER A 112 18.42 16.67 0.84
CA SER A 112 17.74 15.88 1.86
C SER A 112 16.31 16.43 2.02
N MET A 113 15.31 15.57 1.86
CA MET A 113 13.90 15.92 2.03
C MET A 113 13.24 14.93 2.97
N GLU A 114 12.48 15.43 3.94
CA GLU A 114 11.58 14.59 4.73
C GLU A 114 10.32 14.28 3.92
N LYS A 115 10.02 12.99 3.77
CA LYS A 115 8.80 12.52 3.13
C LYS A 115 8.02 11.66 4.10
N SER A 116 6.70 11.84 4.17
CA SER A 116 5.84 10.92 4.91
C SER A 116 5.80 9.58 4.20
N ALA A 117 6.35 8.54 4.83
CA ALA A 117 6.37 7.18 4.31
C ALA A 117 5.05 6.46 4.62
N LEU A 118 4.54 6.67 5.83
CA LEU A 118 3.23 6.17 6.29
C LEU A 118 2.42 7.33 6.83
N THR A 119 1.13 7.35 6.49
CA THR A 119 0.20 8.41 6.90
C THR A 119 -1.03 7.73 7.47
N GLY A 120 -1.38 8.07 8.72
CA GLY A 120 -2.59 7.55 9.36
C GLY A 120 -3.89 8.13 8.76
N ILE A 121 -3.79 9.29 8.12
CA ILE A 121 -4.90 9.91 7.37
C ILE A 121 -4.84 9.46 5.92
N LEU A 122 -5.79 8.61 5.54
CA LEU A 122 -5.90 8.03 4.20
C LEU A 122 -6.97 8.72 3.35
N ASN A 123 -7.69 9.67 3.93
CA ASN A 123 -8.70 10.45 3.25
C ASN A 123 -8.02 11.37 2.23
N LYS A 124 -8.06 10.97 0.97
CA LYS A 124 -7.61 11.79 -0.16
C LYS A 124 -8.70 12.73 -0.68
N LYS A 125 -9.96 12.46 -0.33
CA LYS A 125 -11.12 13.23 -0.80
C LYS A 125 -12.21 13.35 0.27
N ILE A 126 -12.95 14.44 0.21
CA ILE A 126 -14.19 14.67 0.94
C ILE A 126 -15.34 14.53 -0.06
N VAL A 127 -16.40 13.83 0.31
CA VAL A 127 -17.63 13.76 -0.48
C VAL A 127 -18.56 14.87 0.00
N LEU A 128 -18.97 15.74 -0.91
CA LEU A 128 -19.89 16.85 -0.67
C LEU A 128 -21.34 16.37 -0.70
N ALA A 129 -22.26 17.15 -0.14
CA ALA A 129 -23.68 16.79 -0.03
C ALA A 129 -24.36 16.53 -1.39
N ASN A 130 -23.86 17.14 -2.47
CA ASN A 130 -24.34 16.92 -3.84
C ASN A 130 -23.74 15.67 -4.51
N GLY A 131 -22.93 14.88 -3.80
CA GLY A 131 -22.24 13.71 -4.35
C GLY A 131 -20.94 14.02 -5.09
N CYS A 132 -20.56 15.29 -5.25
CA CYS A 132 -19.27 15.67 -5.81
C CYS A 132 -18.13 15.31 -4.85
N CYS A 133 -16.94 15.04 -5.41
CA CYS A 133 -15.74 14.74 -4.64
C CYS A 133 -14.78 15.94 -4.71
N ALA A 134 -14.34 16.43 -3.56
CA ALA A 134 -13.32 17.46 -3.46
C ALA A 134 -12.03 16.89 -2.85
N PRO A 135 -10.85 17.41 -3.20
CA PRO A 135 -9.60 16.98 -2.57
C PRO A 135 -9.62 17.30 -1.07
N PHE A 136 -9.19 16.36 -0.23
CA PHE A 136 -9.07 16.60 1.22
C PHE A 136 -7.97 17.62 1.50
N MET A 137 -8.30 18.70 2.19
CA MET A 137 -7.35 19.67 2.73
C MET A 137 -7.43 19.67 4.25
N TYR A 138 -6.27 19.63 4.92
CA TYR A 138 -6.22 19.65 6.38
C TYR A 138 -6.82 20.95 6.92
N GLY A 139 -7.76 20.82 7.87
CA GLY A 139 -8.48 21.96 8.46
C GLY A 139 -9.69 22.45 7.65
N PHE A 140 -9.98 21.85 6.49
CA PHE A 140 -11.15 22.17 5.69
C PHE A 140 -12.20 21.08 5.81
N ASN A 141 -13.44 21.49 6.11
CA ASN A 141 -14.60 20.61 6.09
C ASN A 141 -15.38 20.77 4.77
N ALA A 142 -16.35 19.88 4.52
CA ALA A 142 -17.22 19.95 3.35
C ALA A 142 -17.89 21.32 3.18
N ASP A 143 -18.21 22.00 4.29
CA ASP A 143 -18.88 23.31 4.31
C ASP A 143 -18.02 24.46 3.76
N HIS A 144 -16.70 24.26 3.65
CA HIS A 144 -15.79 25.28 3.12
C HIS A 144 -15.73 25.27 1.59
N TYR A 145 -16.35 24.28 0.93
CA TYR A 145 -16.38 24.19 -0.51
C TYR A 145 -17.64 24.88 -1.02
N LEU A 146 -17.45 25.97 -1.77
CA LEU A 146 -18.52 26.58 -2.54
C LEU A 146 -18.80 25.70 -3.76
N LEU A 147 -20.05 25.27 -3.87
CA LEU A 147 -20.57 24.59 -5.04
C LEU A 147 -21.18 25.65 -5.94
N GLU A 148 -20.64 25.78 -7.15
CA GLU A 148 -21.18 26.62 -8.22
C GLU A 148 -22.09 25.79 -9.13
#